data_AF-A0A382C048-F1
#
_entry.id   AF-A0A382C048-F1
#
_cell.length_a   1.000
_cell.length_b   1.000
_cell.length_c   1.000
_cell.angle_alpha   90.00
_cell.angle_beta   90.00
_cell.angle_gamma   90.00
#
_symmetry.space_group_name_H-M   'P 1'
#
loop_
_entity.id
_entity.type
_entity.pdbx_description
1 polymer ?
#
loop_
_entity_poly.entity_id
_entity_poly.type
_entity_poly.pdbx_seq_one_letter_code
_entity_poly.pdbx_strand_id
1 'polypeptide(L)'
;MVEVKANTQPTAILLANLSSPMEIADGSFVTFNVSQSFDPDEKSDLEYRFSFGNNVYSDWVREGQSVRLYQNAFFTGSNGGALQLESGEEVLKNEFGIIRVFRLIDSKLYEIVDSQNTGKGYNYTLPDNTEEKTYFAQLMAREISDNDDDILASIWSESIEITVYMPENIRPIANAQAGIFVEIDGETTGIWSDRVDYAKTGDE
;
A
#
# COMPACT_ATOMS: atom_id res chain seq x y z
N MET A 1 -4.62 14.17 -50.21
CA MET A 1 -3.51 14.40 -49.27
C MET A 1 -3.96 13.80 -47.96
N VAL A 2 -3.31 12.75 -47.47
CA VAL A 2 -3.63 12.17 -46.16
C VAL A 2 -2.71 12.86 -45.16
N GLU A 3 -3.30 13.59 -44.21
CA GLU A 3 -2.55 14.19 -43.11
C GLU A 3 -2.36 13.10 -42.05
N VAL A 4 -1.11 12.67 -41.84
CA VAL A 4 -0.78 11.72 -40.77
C VAL A 4 -0.51 12.54 -39.53
N LYS A 5 -1.43 12.49 -38.56
CA LYS A 5 -1.24 13.12 -37.24
C LYS A 5 -0.14 12.35 -36.49
N ALA A 6 0.89 13.07 -36.03
CA ALA A 6 1.93 12.50 -35.18
C ALA A 6 1.35 11.93 -33.88
N ASN A 7 1.96 10.87 -33.35
CA ASN A 7 1.51 10.26 -32.09
C ASN A 7 1.86 11.15 -30.89
N THR A 8 0.99 11.19 -29.90
CA THR A 8 1.08 12.02 -28.70
C THR A 8 1.33 11.12 -27.50
N GLN A 9 2.27 11.51 -26.62
CA GLN A 9 2.53 10.74 -25.40
C GLN A 9 1.28 10.62 -24.52
N PRO A 10 1.11 9.50 -23.79
CA PRO A 10 0.01 9.35 -22.85
C PRO A 10 0.11 10.33 -21.69
N THR A 11 -1.02 10.57 -21.03
CA THR A 11 -1.12 11.36 -19.79
C THR A 11 -1.36 10.44 -18.60
N ALA A 12 -0.41 10.42 -17.66
CA ALA A 12 -0.51 9.64 -16.42
C ALA A 12 -1.14 10.48 -15.30
N ILE A 13 -2.19 9.95 -14.67
CA ILE A 13 -2.86 10.55 -13.51
C ILE A 13 -2.99 9.49 -12.43
N LEU A 14 -2.37 9.76 -11.27
CA LEU A 14 -2.42 8.90 -10.09
C LEU A 14 -3.43 9.44 -9.08
N LEU A 15 -4.33 8.57 -8.65
CA LEU A 15 -5.23 8.82 -7.53
C LEU A 15 -4.97 7.79 -6.41
N ALA A 16 -5.45 8.10 -5.21
CA ALA A 16 -5.44 7.18 -4.07
C ALA A 16 -6.83 7.13 -3.41
N ASN A 17 -7.08 6.10 -2.59
CA ASN A 17 -8.29 5.98 -1.77
C ASN A 17 -8.30 6.91 -0.53
N LEU A 18 -7.55 8.01 -0.57
CA LEU A 18 -7.38 8.97 0.52
C LEU A 18 -7.98 10.31 0.11
N SER A 19 -8.57 11.02 1.07
CA SER A 19 -8.97 12.43 0.92
C SER A 19 -7.85 13.36 1.37
N SER A 20 -7.85 14.61 0.91
CA SER A 20 -6.89 15.63 1.38
C SER A 20 -7.27 16.15 2.79
N PRO A 21 -6.32 16.27 3.74
CA PRO A 21 -4.92 15.83 3.65
C PRO A 21 -4.79 14.30 3.70
N MET A 22 -3.87 13.76 2.88
CA MET A 22 -3.68 12.31 2.76
C MET A 22 -2.76 11.79 3.86
N GLU A 23 -3.35 11.52 5.03
CA GLU A 23 -2.65 11.05 6.22
C GLU A 23 -3.09 9.63 6.59
N ILE A 24 -2.14 8.77 6.94
CA ILE A 24 -2.39 7.40 7.36
C ILE A 24 -1.50 6.99 8.53
N ALA A 25 -2.01 6.11 9.39
CA ALA A 25 -1.20 5.52 10.45
C ALA A 25 -0.16 4.55 9.88
N ASP A 26 0.98 4.41 10.54
CA ASP A 26 2.02 3.43 10.21
C ASP A 26 1.45 2.01 9.97
N GLY A 27 1.88 1.37 8.88
CA GLY A 27 1.41 0.05 8.45
C GLY A 27 0.07 0.05 7.69
N SER A 28 -0.59 1.19 7.52
CA SER A 28 -1.85 1.30 6.77
C SER A 28 -1.65 1.08 5.27
N PHE A 29 -2.74 0.65 4.61
CA PHE A 29 -2.75 0.34 3.17
C PHE A 29 -3.35 1.47 2.34
N VAL A 30 -2.72 1.78 1.22
CA VAL A 30 -3.14 2.75 0.22
C VAL A 30 -3.40 2.03 -1.10
N THR A 31 -4.60 2.20 -1.64
CA THR A 31 -4.96 1.69 -2.96
C THR A 31 -4.79 2.80 -3.98
N PHE A 32 -3.92 2.57 -4.95
CA PHE A 32 -3.69 3.50 -6.06
C PHE A 32 -4.63 3.21 -7.22
N ASN A 33 -5.12 4.26 -7.87
CA ASN A 33 -6.08 4.19 -8.96
C ASN A 33 -5.55 4.99 -10.17
N VAL A 34 -5.54 4.36 -11.34
CA VAL A 34 -5.03 4.94 -12.60
C VAL A 34 -6.12 5.25 -13.63
N SER A 35 -7.39 5.08 -13.27
CA SER A 35 -8.56 5.22 -14.18
C SER A 35 -8.73 6.58 -14.86
N GLN A 36 -8.00 7.61 -14.42
CA GLN A 36 -8.00 8.93 -15.06
C GLN A 36 -6.84 9.11 -16.06
N SER A 37 -5.94 8.14 -16.17
CA SER A 37 -4.87 8.15 -17.18
C SER A 37 -5.46 7.81 -18.55
N PHE A 38 -4.94 8.42 -19.61
CA PHE A 38 -5.44 8.22 -20.96
C PHE A 38 -4.36 8.48 -22.02
N ASP A 39 -4.50 7.82 -23.18
CA ASP A 39 -3.80 8.17 -24.41
C ASP A 39 -4.62 9.26 -25.14
N PRO A 40 -4.07 10.47 -25.36
CA PRO A 40 -4.77 11.54 -26.09
C PRO A 40 -5.20 11.17 -27.51
N ASP A 41 -4.55 10.17 -28.12
CA ASP A 41 -4.87 9.73 -29.47
C ASP A 41 -5.81 8.51 -29.50
N GLU A 42 -6.12 7.91 -28.35
CA GLU A 42 -6.96 6.71 -28.18
C GLU A 42 -6.57 5.55 -29.11
N LYS A 43 -5.29 5.43 -29.45
CA LYS A 43 -4.78 4.42 -30.39
C LYS A 43 -4.35 3.13 -29.71
N SER A 44 -3.99 3.21 -28.44
CA SER A 44 -3.32 2.12 -27.72
C SER A 44 -3.86 1.97 -26.30
N ASP A 45 -3.92 0.72 -25.84
CA ASP A 45 -4.06 0.43 -24.42
C ASP A 45 -2.81 0.89 -23.66
N LEU A 46 -2.94 1.08 -22.35
CA LEU A 46 -1.87 1.56 -21.50
C LEU A 46 -1.39 0.50 -20.50
N GLU A 47 -0.10 0.54 -20.24
CA GLU A 47 0.52 -0.05 -19.06
C GLU A 47 1.15 1.03 -18.19
N TYR A 48 1.39 0.68 -16.93
CA TYR A 48 1.69 1.64 -15.90
C TYR A 48 2.90 1.23 -15.07
N ARG A 49 3.66 2.21 -14.60
CA ARG A 49 4.72 2.03 -13.64
C ARG A 49 4.51 2.95 -12.44
N PHE A 50 4.50 2.36 -11.26
CA PHE A 50 4.34 3.07 -10.00
C PHE A 50 5.71 3.37 -9.39
N SER A 51 5.87 4.61 -8.91
CA SER A 51 6.86 4.98 -7.91
C SER A 51 6.12 5.21 -6.61
N PHE A 52 6.47 4.49 -5.55
CA PHE A 52 5.78 4.61 -4.26
C PHE A 52 6.39 5.71 -3.37
N GLY A 53 7.47 6.36 -3.81
CA GLY A 53 8.11 7.46 -3.06
C GLY A 53 9.03 7.02 -1.93
N ASN A 54 9.22 5.71 -1.72
CA ASN A 54 10.10 5.14 -0.70
C ASN A 54 11.18 4.22 -1.31
N ASN A 55 11.66 4.58 -2.51
CA ASN A 55 12.55 3.76 -3.36
C ASN A 55 11.98 2.41 -3.77
N VAL A 56 10.66 2.22 -3.66
CA VAL A 56 9.97 1.06 -4.21
C VAL A 56 9.30 1.46 -5.50
N TYR A 57 9.42 0.59 -6.50
CA TYR A 57 8.86 0.76 -7.83
C TYR A 57 8.16 -0.52 -8.27
N SER A 58 7.14 -0.40 -9.12
CA SER A 58 6.67 -1.56 -9.89
C SER A 58 7.48 -1.73 -11.17
N ASP A 59 7.44 -2.91 -11.76
CA ASP A 59 7.66 -3.00 -13.21
C ASP A 59 6.39 -2.52 -13.95
N TRP A 60 6.40 -2.57 -15.28
CA TRP A 60 5.21 -2.26 -16.08
C TRP A 60 4.07 -3.25 -15.77
N VAL A 61 2.88 -2.69 -15.55
CA VAL A 61 1.65 -3.44 -15.27
C VAL A 61 0.49 -2.91 -16.09
N ARG A 62 -0.26 -3.82 -16.71
CA ARG A 62 -1.51 -3.54 -17.42
C ARG A 62 -2.71 -4.13 -16.67
N GLU A 63 -3.90 -3.74 -17.10
CA GLU A 63 -5.15 -4.25 -16.53
C GLU A 63 -5.19 -5.79 -16.54
N GLY A 64 -5.56 -6.39 -15.41
CA GLY A 64 -5.59 -7.85 -15.20
C GLY A 64 -4.22 -8.51 -14.98
N GLN A 65 -3.10 -7.81 -15.21
CA GLN A 65 -1.76 -8.37 -15.06
C GLN A 65 -1.24 -8.26 -13.62
N SER A 66 -0.54 -9.31 -13.18
CA SER A 66 0.20 -9.30 -11.93
C SER A 66 1.61 -8.74 -12.11
N VAL A 67 2.09 -7.99 -11.12
CA VAL A 67 3.39 -7.31 -11.11
C VAL A 67 4.08 -7.50 -9.76
N ARG A 68 5.41 -7.50 -9.79
CA ARG A 68 6.25 -7.49 -8.59
C ARG A 68 6.72 -6.06 -8.31
N LEU A 69 6.97 -5.78 -7.04
CA LEU A 69 7.60 -4.53 -6.64
C LEU A 69 9.08 -4.75 -6.34
N TYR A 70 9.86 -3.72 -6.55
CA TYR A 70 11.31 -3.74 -6.43
C TYR A 70 11.77 -2.54 -5.63
N GLN A 71 12.55 -2.78 -4.59
CA GLN A 71 13.27 -1.75 -3.87
C GLN A 71 14.56 -1.40 -4.62
N ASN A 72 14.91 -0.12 -4.67
CA ASN A 72 16.09 0.42 -5.35
C ASN A 72 16.19 0.04 -6.84
N ALA A 73 15.05 -0.10 -7.51
CA ALA A 73 14.99 -0.43 -8.93
C ALA A 73 15.63 0.67 -9.80
N PHE A 74 16.36 0.25 -10.83
CA PHE A 74 16.90 1.15 -11.85
C PHE A 74 16.34 0.79 -13.23
N PHE A 75 16.00 1.80 -14.02
CA PHE A 75 15.38 1.63 -15.33
C PHE A 75 16.21 2.32 -16.40
N THR A 76 16.47 1.62 -17.51
CA THR A 76 17.27 2.15 -18.63
C THR A 76 16.59 1.94 -19.98
N GLY A 77 16.82 2.88 -20.90
CA GLY A 77 16.22 2.88 -22.23
C GLY A 77 15.27 4.05 -22.47
N SER A 78 14.74 4.14 -23.68
CA SER A 78 13.70 5.10 -24.06
C SER A 78 12.34 4.73 -23.46
N ASN A 79 11.40 5.69 -23.43
CA ASN A 79 10.01 5.46 -23.05
C ASN A 79 9.86 4.77 -21.67
N GLY A 80 10.56 5.32 -20.68
CA GLY A 80 10.61 4.79 -19.32
C GLY A 80 11.52 3.57 -19.14
N GLY A 81 11.95 2.91 -20.21
CA GLY A 81 12.97 1.86 -20.15
C GLY A 81 12.52 0.56 -19.49
N ALA A 82 13.42 -0.42 -19.51
CA ALA A 82 13.24 -1.72 -18.87
C ALA A 82 13.94 -1.75 -17.50
N LEU A 83 13.46 -2.62 -16.62
CA LEU A 83 14.13 -2.90 -15.34
C LEU A 83 15.53 -3.45 -15.62
N GLN A 84 16.54 -2.80 -15.06
CA GLN A 84 17.90 -3.32 -15.08
C GLN A 84 18.04 -4.38 -13.98
N LEU A 85 18.42 -5.59 -14.38
CA LEU A 85 18.74 -6.66 -13.45
C LEU A 85 20.18 -6.53 -12.95
N GLU A 86 20.42 -7.02 -11.74
CA GLU A 86 21.72 -7.07 -11.06
C GLU A 86 22.34 -5.68 -10.82
N SER A 87 21.49 -4.67 -10.67
CA SER A 87 21.84 -3.26 -10.42
C SER A 87 21.67 -2.83 -8.96
N GLY A 88 21.31 -3.77 -8.07
CA GLY A 88 21.01 -3.51 -6.67
C GLY A 88 19.51 -3.51 -6.36
N GLU A 89 18.68 -3.87 -7.33
CA GLU A 89 17.25 -4.04 -7.14
C GLU A 89 16.93 -5.28 -6.28
N GLU A 90 16.01 -5.12 -5.35
CA GLU A 90 15.56 -6.21 -4.49
C GLU A 90 14.05 -6.40 -4.64
N VAL A 91 13.63 -7.63 -4.95
CA VAL A 91 12.20 -7.95 -5.00
C VAL A 91 11.60 -7.74 -3.61
N LEU A 92 10.53 -6.95 -3.54
CA LEU A 92 9.82 -6.67 -2.29
C LEU A 92 9.22 -7.96 -1.72
N LYS A 93 9.51 -8.22 -0.45
CA LYS A 93 9.03 -9.38 0.29
C LYS A 93 8.28 -8.94 1.54
N ASN A 94 7.41 -9.81 2.04
CA ASN A 94 6.80 -9.63 3.35
C ASN A 94 7.76 -10.06 4.48
N GLU A 95 7.31 -9.94 5.73
CA GLU A 95 8.07 -10.30 6.93
C GLU A 95 8.52 -11.77 6.97
N PHE A 96 7.85 -12.66 6.23
CA PHE A 96 8.20 -14.08 6.11
C PHE A 96 9.14 -14.37 4.92
N GLY A 97 9.60 -13.34 4.21
CA GLY A 97 10.45 -13.48 3.02
C GLY A 97 9.72 -13.92 1.75
N ILE A 98 8.38 -13.93 1.75
CA ILE A 98 7.57 -14.27 0.58
C ILE A 98 7.45 -13.05 -0.33
N ILE A 99 7.68 -13.23 -1.63
CA ILE A 99 7.55 -12.17 -2.64
C ILE A 99 6.13 -11.63 -2.63
N ARG A 100 6.00 -10.31 -2.51
CA ARG A 100 4.72 -9.62 -2.63
C ARG A 100 4.39 -9.41 -4.10
N VAL A 101 3.16 -9.77 -4.47
CA VAL A 101 2.67 -9.66 -5.84
C VAL A 101 1.44 -8.77 -5.83
N PHE A 102 1.34 -7.89 -6.82
CA PHE A 102 0.22 -6.99 -7.00
C PHE A 102 -0.48 -7.29 -8.31
N ARG A 103 -1.73 -6.86 -8.48
CA ARG A 103 -2.47 -6.92 -9.74
C ARG A 103 -3.26 -5.65 -9.92
N LEU A 104 -3.27 -5.15 -11.16
CA LEU A 104 -4.17 -4.07 -11.54
C LEU A 104 -5.55 -4.67 -11.84
N ILE A 105 -6.56 -4.30 -11.06
CA ILE A 105 -7.94 -4.78 -11.18
C ILE A 105 -8.86 -3.57 -11.09
N ASP A 106 -9.69 -3.35 -12.10
CA ASP A 106 -10.56 -2.19 -12.23
C ASP A 106 -9.77 -0.88 -12.09
N SER A 107 -8.62 -0.81 -12.76
CA SER A 107 -7.66 0.30 -12.71
C SER A 107 -7.09 0.59 -11.32
N LYS A 108 -7.21 -0.34 -10.37
CA LYS A 108 -6.69 -0.20 -9.00
C LYS A 108 -5.66 -1.27 -8.69
N LEU A 109 -4.59 -0.86 -8.02
CA LEU A 109 -3.48 -1.75 -7.68
C LEU A 109 -3.74 -2.43 -6.33
N TYR A 110 -3.91 -3.75 -6.35
CA TYR A 110 -4.16 -4.56 -5.16
C TYR A 110 -3.08 -5.62 -4.94
N GLU A 111 -2.78 -5.91 -3.68
CA GLU A 111 -1.94 -7.03 -3.29
C GLU A 111 -2.69 -8.36 -3.45
N ILE A 112 -1.99 -9.34 -4.03
CA ILE A 112 -2.46 -10.70 -4.28
C ILE A 112 -1.70 -11.66 -3.37
N VAL A 113 -2.45 -12.44 -2.60
CA VAL A 113 -1.92 -13.52 -1.74
C VAL A 113 -2.67 -14.79 -2.09
N ASP A 114 -1.94 -15.90 -2.29
CA ASP A 114 -2.52 -17.21 -2.66
C ASP A 114 -3.49 -17.14 -3.85
N SER A 115 -3.14 -16.33 -4.87
CA SER A 115 -3.95 -16.05 -6.06
C SER A 115 -5.29 -15.32 -5.80
N GLN A 116 -5.53 -14.84 -4.59
CA GLN A 116 -6.73 -14.09 -4.22
C GLN A 116 -6.43 -12.60 -4.04
N ASN A 117 -7.38 -11.76 -4.44
CA ASN A 117 -7.33 -10.33 -4.15
C ASN A 117 -7.58 -10.11 -2.65
N THR A 118 -6.62 -9.49 -1.96
CA THR A 118 -6.74 -9.19 -0.53
C THR A 118 -7.66 -8.00 -0.24
N GLY A 119 -8.01 -7.21 -1.26
CA GLY A 119 -8.68 -5.92 -1.13
C GLY A 119 -7.77 -4.80 -0.57
N LYS A 120 -6.50 -5.11 -0.31
CA LYS A 120 -5.51 -4.19 0.24
C LYS A 120 -4.56 -3.72 -0.86
N GLY A 121 -4.19 -2.45 -0.82
CA GLY A 121 -3.20 -1.88 -1.72
C GLY A 121 -1.78 -2.02 -1.18
N TYR A 122 -0.94 -1.02 -1.44
CA TYR A 122 0.42 -0.95 -0.93
C TYR A 122 0.43 -0.42 0.51
N ASN A 123 1.22 -1.00 1.41
CA ASN A 123 1.37 -0.48 2.76
C ASN A 123 2.61 0.40 2.89
N TYR A 124 2.46 1.51 3.60
CA TYR A 124 3.59 2.35 3.97
C TYR A 124 4.00 2.08 5.41
N THR A 125 5.30 2.10 5.65
CA THR A 125 5.86 1.99 7.00
C THR A 125 6.76 3.18 7.31
N LEU A 126 6.87 3.54 8.58
CA LEU A 126 7.83 4.51 9.06
C LEU A 126 9.25 3.90 9.08
N PRO A 127 10.28 4.67 8.72
CA PRO A 127 11.66 4.31 9.03
C PRO A 127 11.89 4.23 10.55
N ASP A 128 12.88 3.45 10.95
CA ASP A 128 13.27 3.33 12.35
C ASP A 128 13.53 4.70 13.00
N ASN A 129 12.99 4.89 14.20
CA ASN A 129 13.13 6.10 15.01
C ASN A 129 12.54 7.37 14.38
N THR A 130 11.49 7.23 13.56
CA THR A 130 10.71 8.36 13.05
C THR A 130 9.27 8.31 13.56
N GLU A 131 8.68 9.47 13.81
CA GLU A 131 7.27 9.59 14.21
C GLU A 131 6.38 9.95 13.02
N GLU A 132 6.94 10.56 11.98
CA GLU A 132 6.23 10.97 10.78
C GLU A 132 7.15 10.95 9.57
N LYS A 133 6.60 10.61 8.40
CA LYS A 133 7.28 10.76 7.11
C LYS A 133 6.29 10.97 5.96
N THR A 134 6.59 11.93 5.10
CA THR A 134 5.86 12.12 3.84
C THR A 134 6.54 11.37 2.69
N TYR A 135 5.72 10.63 1.93
CA TYR A 135 6.11 9.92 0.72
C TYR A 135 5.45 10.56 -0.50
N PHE A 136 6.18 10.60 -1.62
CA PHE A 136 5.71 11.19 -2.87
C PHE A 136 5.49 10.08 -3.90
N ALA A 137 4.26 9.61 -4.03
CA ALA A 137 3.94 8.56 -5.00
C ALA A 137 3.61 9.17 -6.37
N GLN A 138 4.07 8.52 -7.43
CA GLN A 138 3.94 8.98 -8.82
C GLN A 138 3.65 7.81 -9.76
N LEU A 139 3.12 8.12 -10.94
CA LEU A 139 2.79 7.17 -11.98
C LEU A 139 3.43 7.56 -13.30
N MET A 140 3.86 6.58 -14.06
CA MET A 140 4.16 6.71 -15.49
C MET A 140 3.22 5.80 -16.27
N ALA A 141 2.75 6.26 -17.43
CA ALA A 141 1.95 5.47 -18.36
C ALA A 141 2.73 5.26 -19.65
N ARG A 142 2.56 4.11 -20.29
CA ARG A 142 3.20 3.77 -21.57
C ARG A 142 2.20 3.06 -22.46
N GLU A 143 2.23 3.39 -23.75
CA GLU A 143 1.42 2.73 -24.75
C GLU A 143 1.84 1.27 -24.95
N ILE A 144 0.86 0.41 -25.23
CA ILE A 144 1.09 -0.98 -25.61
C ILE A 144 0.95 -1.06 -27.14
N SER A 145 2.00 -1.51 -27.82
CA SER A 145 2.01 -1.73 -29.28
C SER A 145 2.73 -3.03 -29.61
N ASP A 146 2.31 -3.68 -30.70
CA ASP A 146 3.01 -4.84 -31.28
C ASP A 146 4.30 -4.44 -32.01
N ASN A 147 4.46 -3.15 -32.34
CA ASN A 147 5.65 -2.58 -32.95
C ASN A 147 6.29 -1.57 -31.99
N ASP A 148 7.51 -1.86 -31.54
CA ASP A 148 8.24 -1.08 -30.53
C ASP A 148 8.66 0.33 -30.98
N ASP A 149 8.71 0.58 -32.29
CA ASP A 149 9.27 1.83 -32.85
C ASP A 149 8.41 3.08 -32.59
N ASP A 150 7.13 2.91 -32.25
CA ASP A 150 6.17 4.02 -32.05
C ASP A 150 5.65 4.15 -30.61
N ILE A 151 6.10 3.31 -29.67
CA ILE A 151 5.64 3.36 -28.27
C ILE A 151 6.10 4.66 -27.62
N LEU A 152 5.17 5.40 -27.03
CA LEU A 152 5.47 6.57 -26.20
C LEU A 152 5.16 6.30 -24.73
N ALA A 153 6.01 6.82 -23.85
CA ALA A 153 5.72 6.89 -22.42
C ALA A 153 5.51 8.33 -21.98
N SER A 154 4.65 8.50 -20.98
CA SER A 154 4.45 9.77 -20.32
C SER A 154 5.69 10.17 -19.53
N ILE A 155 5.76 11.45 -19.16
CA ILE A 155 6.54 11.86 -17.99
C ILE A 155 5.89 11.30 -16.71
N TRP A 156 6.60 11.35 -15.59
CA TRP A 156 5.99 11.07 -14.28
C TRP A 156 4.83 12.03 -14.03
N SER A 157 3.74 11.52 -13.47
CA SER A 157 2.59 12.31 -13.03
C SER A 157 2.99 13.30 -11.94
N GLU A 158 2.08 14.25 -11.68
CA GLU A 158 2.08 14.97 -10.41
C GLU A 158 2.13 13.96 -9.25
N SER A 159 2.92 14.29 -8.23
CA SER A 159 3.07 13.45 -7.05
C SER A 159 1.87 13.60 -6.13
N ILE A 160 1.40 12.48 -5.57
CA ILE A 160 0.51 12.51 -4.42
C ILE A 160 1.35 12.39 -3.15
N GLU A 161 1.10 13.32 -2.21
CA GLU A 161 1.82 13.41 -0.94
C GLU A 161 1.07 12.57 0.09
N ILE A 162 1.70 11.53 0.61
CA ILE A 162 1.12 10.65 1.64
C ILE A 162 1.94 10.79 2.91
N THR A 163 1.35 11.38 3.93
CA THR A 163 1.99 11.50 5.24
C THR A 163 1.63 10.30 6.09
N VAL A 164 2.66 9.60 6.56
CA VAL A 164 2.53 8.44 7.45
C VAL A 164 2.94 8.88 8.83
N TYR A 165 2.10 8.62 9.84
CA TYR A 165 2.35 9.02 11.21
C TYR A 165 2.30 7.82 12.17
N MET A 166 3.05 7.93 13.26
CA MET A 166 3.03 6.97 14.35
C MET A 166 1.75 7.21 15.15
N PRO A 167 0.86 6.20 15.29
CA PRO A 167 -0.38 6.38 16.03
C PRO A 167 -0.10 6.68 17.50
N GLU A 168 -1.02 7.40 18.15
CA GLU A 168 -0.90 7.74 19.56
C GLU A 168 -0.78 6.47 20.43
N ASN A 169 0.17 6.50 21.38
CA ASN A 169 0.32 5.43 22.36
C ASN A 169 -0.80 5.50 23.40
N ILE A 170 -1.83 4.66 23.23
CA ILE A 170 -2.92 4.52 24.20
C ILE A 170 -2.44 3.63 25.36
N ARG A 171 -2.46 4.18 26.59
CA ARG A 171 -2.06 3.43 27.79
C ARG A 171 -2.95 2.18 27.95
N PRO A 172 -2.39 1.00 28.25
CA PRO A 172 -3.18 -0.18 28.51
C PRO A 172 -4.05 0.03 29.76
N ILE A 173 -5.33 -0.35 29.68
CA ILE A 173 -6.24 -0.38 30.83
C ILE A 173 -6.15 -1.77 31.44
N ALA A 174 -5.57 -1.87 32.65
CA ALA A 174 -5.60 -3.09 33.43
C ALA A 174 -6.90 -3.14 34.27
N ASN A 175 -7.75 -4.12 34.02
CA ASN A 175 -8.91 -4.43 34.86
C ASN A 175 -8.54 -5.56 35.82
N ALA A 176 -8.61 -5.30 37.13
CA ALA A 176 -8.52 -6.33 38.17
C ALA A 176 -9.93 -6.62 38.70
N GLN A 177 -10.38 -7.86 38.58
CA GLN A 177 -11.63 -8.34 39.19
C GLN A 177 -11.28 -9.19 40.40
N ALA A 178 -11.93 -8.91 41.54
CA ALA A 178 -11.82 -9.73 42.73
C ALA A 178 -13.11 -10.55 42.91
N GLY A 179 -12.95 -11.86 43.06
CA GLY A 179 -14.04 -12.77 43.40
C GLY A 179 -13.91 -13.22 44.85
N ILE A 180 -15.03 -13.27 45.58
CA ILE A 180 -15.11 -13.96 46.86
C ILE A 180 -15.81 -15.30 46.60
N PHE A 181 -15.16 -16.38 47.02
CA PHE A 181 -15.72 -17.73 46.97
C PHE A 181 -16.09 -18.17 48.39
N VAL A 182 -17.34 -18.55 48.60
CA VAL A 182 -17.82 -19.10 49.87
C VAL A 182 -18.41 -20.47 49.59
N GLU A 183 -18.01 -21.45 50.39
CA GLU A 183 -18.59 -22.79 50.37
C GLU A 183 -19.73 -22.86 51.41
N ILE A 184 -20.95 -23.12 50.94
CA ILE A 184 -22.14 -23.28 51.79
C ILE A 184 -22.72 -24.66 51.47
N ASP A 185 -22.83 -25.52 52.48
CA ASP A 185 -23.39 -26.88 52.37
C ASP A 185 -22.78 -27.76 51.25
N GLY A 186 -21.50 -27.56 50.94
CA GLY A 186 -20.77 -28.32 49.91
C GLY A 186 -20.92 -27.77 48.48
N GLU A 187 -21.63 -26.65 48.29
CA GLU A 187 -21.66 -25.90 47.03
C GLU A 187 -20.81 -24.62 47.12
N THR A 188 -19.94 -24.41 46.13
CA THR A 188 -19.16 -23.17 46.00
C THR A 188 -19.99 -22.10 45.30
N THR A 189 -20.32 -21.02 46.00
CA THR A 189 -20.97 -19.84 45.42
C THR A 189 -19.95 -18.70 45.29
N GLY A 190 -19.84 -18.12 44.10
CA GLY A 190 -18.92 -17.02 43.81
C GLY A 190 -19.63 -15.72 43.48
N ILE A 191 -19.19 -14.60 44.07
CA ILE A 191 -19.65 -13.24 43.72
C ILE A 191 -18.44 -12.45 43.19
N TRP A 192 -18.61 -11.83 42.03
CA TRP A 192 -17.60 -10.98 41.40
C TRP A 192 -17.90 -9.50 41.69
N SER A 193 -16.89 -8.75 42.09
CA SER A 193 -17.00 -7.30 42.32
C SER A 193 -15.84 -6.56 41.66
N ASP A 194 -16.13 -5.37 41.13
CA ASP A 194 -15.16 -4.38 40.65
C ASP A 194 -14.66 -3.46 41.77
N ARG A 195 -15.26 -3.57 42.97
CA ARG A 195 -14.94 -2.77 44.16
C ARG A 195 -14.48 -3.69 45.28
N VAL A 196 -13.19 -3.62 45.60
CA VAL A 196 -12.59 -4.31 46.77
C VAL A 196 -12.76 -3.38 47.97
N ASP A 197 -13.78 -3.62 48.78
CA ASP A 197 -13.87 -3.02 50.11
C ASP A 197 -13.20 -3.98 51.10
N TYR A 198 -12.31 -3.43 51.93
CA TYR A 198 -11.37 -4.18 52.76
C TYR A 198 -12.06 -5.25 53.62
N ALA A 199 -11.51 -6.47 53.64
CA ALA A 199 -11.92 -7.48 54.62
C ALA A 199 -11.45 -7.04 56.02
N LYS A 200 -12.40 -6.70 56.90
CA LYS A 200 -12.13 -6.57 58.33
C LYS A 200 -11.82 -7.97 58.86
N THR A 201 -10.56 -8.26 59.18
CA THR A 201 -10.23 -9.33 60.11
C THR A 201 -10.85 -8.95 61.45
N GLY A 202 -11.79 -9.76 61.94
CA GLY A 202 -12.39 -9.57 63.25
C GLY A 202 -11.32 -9.73 64.33
N ASP A 203 -11.05 -8.64 65.06
CA ASP A 203 -10.51 -8.71 66.42
C ASP A 203 -11.70 -8.89 67.37
N GLU A 204 -11.85 -10.12 67.87
CA GLU A 204 -11.98 -10.53 69.30
C GLU A 204 -12.26 -12.03 69.42
#